data_AF-A0A9D5Y1C5-F1
#
_entry.id   AF-A0A9D5Y1C5-F1
#
_cell.length_a   1.000
_cell.length_b   1.000
_cell.length_c   1.000
_cell.angle_alpha   90.00
_cell.angle_beta   90.00
_cell.angle_gamma   90.00
#
_symmetry.space_group_name_H-M   'P 1'
#
loop_
_entity.id
_entity.type
_entity.pdbx_description
1 polymer ?
#
loop_
_entity_poly.entity_id
_entity_poly.type
_entity_poly.pdbx_seq_one_letter_code
_entity_poly.pdbx_strand_id
1 'polypeptide(L)' 'MPDKSLRLLQATSQLPISSYFDTGLYQREQQKLFARGPRYLGHELSVPNLGDYYTLPHEGDGRALVRNASGIELISN' A
#
# COMPACT_ATOMS: atom_id res chain seq x y z
N MET A 1 47.59 -2.58 -6.41
CA MET A 1 46.29 -1.94 -6.13
C MET A 1 45.21 -2.86 -6.65
N PRO A 2 44.40 -3.56 -5.82
CA PRO A 2 43.32 -4.37 -6.36
C PRO A 2 42.17 -3.46 -6.78
N ASP A 3 41.67 -3.75 -7.98
CA ASP A 3 40.57 -3.07 -8.66
C ASP A 3 39.28 -3.13 -7.81
N LYS A 4 38.65 -1.97 -7.61
CA LYS A 4 37.35 -1.80 -6.92
C LYS A 4 36.23 -1.78 -7.93
N SER A 5 36.19 -2.76 -8.82
CA SER A 5 34.99 -3.04 -9.60
C SER A 5 33.90 -3.43 -8.61
N LEU A 6 32.91 -2.55 -8.42
CA LEU A 6 31.70 -2.81 -7.66
C LEU A 6 31.03 -4.04 -8.27
N ARG A 7 31.33 -5.23 -7.75
CA ARG A 7 30.52 -6.43 -7.98
C ARG A 7 29.15 -6.07 -7.42
N LEU A 8 28.24 -5.70 -8.31
CA LEU A 8 26.81 -5.73 -8.05
C LEU A 8 26.54 -7.12 -7.48
N LEU A 9 26.25 -7.17 -6.18
CA LEU A 9 25.76 -8.38 -5.53
C LEU A 9 24.59 -8.84 -6.37
N GLN A 10 24.66 -10.06 -6.90
CA GLN A 10 23.53 -10.64 -7.61
C GLN A 10 22.33 -10.52 -6.68
N ALA A 11 21.28 -9.82 -7.15
CA ALA A 11 20.03 -9.78 -6.42
C ALA A 11 19.59 -11.23 -6.25
N THR A 12 19.62 -11.72 -5.02
CA THR A 12 18.93 -12.95 -4.64
C THR A 12 17.45 -12.62 -4.78
N SER A 13 16.92 -12.80 -5.98
CA SER A 13 15.55 -12.43 -6.37
C SER A 13 14.50 -13.13 -5.49
N GLN A 14 14.88 -14.23 -4.86
CA GLN A 14 13.99 -15.03 -4.03
C GLN A 14 14.03 -14.58 -2.57
N LEU A 15 12.86 -14.25 -2.03
CA LEU A 15 12.66 -14.14 -0.60
C LEU A 15 12.83 -15.51 0.06
N PRO A 16 13.37 -15.57 1.29
CA PRO A 16 13.34 -16.78 2.09
C PRO A 16 11.92 -17.34 2.23
N ILE A 17 11.77 -18.66 2.25
CA ILE A 17 10.48 -19.34 2.42
C ILE A 17 9.77 -18.89 3.71
N SER A 18 10.52 -18.60 4.77
CA SER A 18 9.99 -18.07 6.03
C SER A 18 9.26 -16.73 5.86
N SER A 19 9.59 -15.95 4.82
CA SER A 19 8.93 -14.66 4.56
C SER A 19 7.42 -14.80 4.33
N TYR A 20 6.94 -15.99 3.94
CA TYR A 20 5.53 -16.22 3.67
C TYR A 20 4.70 -16.60 4.90
N PHE A 21 5.33 -17.01 6.02
CA PHE A 21 4.59 -17.56 7.18
C PHE A 21 5.13 -17.17 8.56
N ASP A 22 6.29 -16.51 8.64
CA ASP A 22 6.83 -16.07 9.93
C ASP A 22 5.95 -14.95 10.54
N THR A 23 5.27 -15.27 11.63
CA THR A 23 4.37 -14.33 12.31
C THR A 23 5.11 -13.13 12.90
N GLY A 24 6.35 -13.31 13.34
CA GLY A 24 7.16 -12.22 13.90
C GLY A 24 7.63 -11.24 12.83
N LEU A 25 7.92 -11.72 11.62
CA LEU A 25 8.17 -10.88 10.45
C LEU A 25 6.92 -10.07 10.10
N TYR A 26 5.77 -10.74 9.96
CA TYR A 26 4.50 -10.09 9.66
C TYR A 26 4.18 -8.95 10.63
N GLN A 27 4.29 -9.17 11.94
CA GLN A 27 4.03 -8.13 12.95
C GLN A 27 4.94 -6.91 12.79
N ARG A 28 6.23 -7.12 12.47
CA ARG A 28 7.18 -6.02 12.24
C ARG A 28 6.87 -5.25 10.98
N GLU A 29 6.46 -5.92 9.90
CA GLU A 29 6.04 -5.29 8.65
C GLU A 29 4.77 -4.46 8.86
N GLN A 30 3.78 -4.99 9.58
CA GLN A 30 2.56 -4.24 9.93
C GLN A 30 2.90 -2.94 10.67
N GLN A 31 3.79 -2.99 11.66
CA GLN A 31 4.14 -1.82 12.47
C GLN A 31 5.00 -0.79 11.71
N LYS A 32 5.95 -1.26 10.89
CA LYS A 32 6.97 -0.38 10.29
C LYS A 32 6.63 0.07 8.87
N LEU A 33 5.96 -0.78 8.09
CA LEU A 33 5.67 -0.53 6.68
C LEU A 33 4.21 -0.12 6.49
N PHE A 34 3.27 -0.91 7.00
CA PHE A 34 1.85 -0.76 6.63
C PHE A 34 1.07 0.22 7.52
N ALA A 35 1.39 0.32 8.81
CA ALA A 35 0.69 1.23 9.74
C ALA A 35 1.06 2.71 9.54
N ARG A 36 2.25 2.99 9.00
CA ARG A 36 2.81 4.36 8.90
C ARG A 36 3.05 4.83 7.46
N GLY A 37 2.88 3.95 6.48
CA GLY A 37 3.13 4.25 5.08
C GLY A 37 1.90 4.83 4.35
N PRO A 38 2.11 5.60 3.27
CA PRO A 38 1.04 5.91 2.34
C PRO A 38 0.48 4.61 1.74
N ARG A 39 -0.83 4.56 1.55
CA ARG A 39 -1.52 3.39 0.99
C ARG A 39 -2.36 3.84 -0.20
N TYR A 40 -2.43 2.98 -1.21
CA TYR A 40 -3.35 3.17 -2.31
C TYR A 40 -4.77 2.92 -1.82
N LEU A 41 -5.67 3.88 -2.03
CA LEU A 41 -7.08 3.80 -1.62
C LEU A 41 -8.01 3.59 -2.81
N GLY A 42 -7.68 4.12 -3.97
CA GLY A 42 -8.50 4.03 -5.16
C GLY A 42 -8.08 5.03 -6.21
N HIS A 43 -8.94 5.24 -7.20
CA HIS A 43 -8.67 6.08 -8.35
C HIS A 43 -9.81 7.08 -8.57
N GLU A 44 -9.51 8.26 -9.10
CA GLU A 44 -10.53 9.28 -9.41
C GLU A 44 -11.61 8.77 -10.37
N LEU A 45 -11.25 7.90 -11.32
CA LEU A 45 -12.20 7.26 -12.23
C LEU A 45 -13.22 6.34 -11.54
N SER A 46 -13.03 6.00 -10.26
CA SER A 46 -14.04 5.29 -9.46
C SER A 46 -15.20 6.20 -9.03
N VAL A 47 -15.02 7.52 -9.07
CA VAL A 47 -16.02 8.54 -8.70
C VAL A 47 -16.02 9.69 -9.72
N PRO A 48 -16.39 9.46 -10.99
CA PRO A 48 -16.21 10.47 -12.04
C PRO A 48 -17.06 11.73 -11.86
N ASN A 49 -18.28 11.60 -11.34
CA ASN A 49 -19.24 12.69 -11.23
C ASN A 49 -19.38 13.19 -9.79
N LEU A 50 -19.87 14.43 -9.65
CA LEU A 50 -20.18 14.99 -8.34
C LEU A 50 -21.33 14.21 -7.70
N GLY A 51 -21.13 13.77 -6.45
CA GLY A 51 -22.05 12.91 -5.73
C GLY A 51 -21.76 11.41 -5.86
N ASP A 52 -20.85 11.01 -6.76
CA ASP A 52 -20.42 9.62 -6.83
C ASP A 52 -19.63 9.25 -5.57
N TYR A 53 -19.85 8.02 -5.11
CA TYR A 53 -19.11 7.44 -3.99
C TYR A 53 -18.67 6.01 -4.29
N TYR A 54 -17.57 5.61 -3.68
CA TYR A 54 -17.02 4.26 -3.78
C TYR A 54 -16.52 3.79 -2.40
N THR A 55 -17.16 2.75 -1.85
CA THR A 55 -16.71 2.14 -0.59
C THR A 55 -15.45 1.32 -0.81
N LEU A 56 -14.56 1.27 0.19
CA LEU A 56 -13.27 0.60 0.10
C LEU A 56 -13.38 -0.86 0.61
N PRO A 57 -13.44 -1.88 -0.26
CA PRO A 57 -13.70 -3.25 0.19
C PRO A 57 -12.52 -3.82 0.99
N HIS A 58 -11.31 -3.37 0.70
CA HIS A 58 -10.08 -3.77 1.40
C HIS A 58 -10.01 -3.27 2.85
N GLU A 59 -10.88 -2.33 3.23
CA GLU A 59 -11.05 -1.87 4.62
C GLU A 59 -12.38 -2.35 5.23
N GLY A 60 -13.04 -3.33 4.60
CA GLY A 60 -14.34 -3.83 5.05
C GLY A 60 -15.45 -2.78 4.94
N ASP A 61 -15.40 -1.94 3.90
CA ASP A 61 -16.35 -0.84 3.65
C ASP A 61 -16.42 0.21 4.78
N GLY A 62 -15.40 0.28 5.65
CA GLY A 62 -15.34 1.25 6.75
C GLY A 62 -15.06 2.68 6.29
N ARG A 63 -14.63 2.89 5.05
CA ARG A 63 -14.42 4.22 4.45
C ARG A 63 -14.88 4.24 3.00
N ALA A 64 -15.17 5.43 2.50
CA ALA A 64 -15.57 5.67 1.12
C ALA A 64 -14.83 6.87 0.51
N LEU A 65 -14.51 6.77 -0.78
CA LEU A 65 -14.14 7.91 -1.61
C LEU A 65 -15.41 8.60 -2.08
N VAL A 66 -15.48 9.92 -1.96
CA VAL A 66 -16.63 10.72 -2.39
C VAL A 66 -16.15 11.90 -3.21
N ARG A 67 -16.81 12.17 -4.35
CA ARG A 67 -16.56 13.37 -5.13
C ARG A 67 -17.53 14.48 -4.77
N ASN A 68 -17.01 15.54 -4.19
CA ASN A 68 -17.76 16.73 -3.78
C ASN A 68 -17.34 17.96 -4.61
N ALA A 69 -17.89 19.13 -4.28
CA ALA A 69 -17.56 20.39 -4.97
C ALA A 69 -16.10 20.85 -4.76
N SER A 70 -15.44 20.37 -3.71
CA SER A 70 -14.05 20.68 -3.34
C SER A 70 -13.04 19.68 -3.91
N GLY A 71 -13.48 18.52 -4.41
CA GLY A 71 -12.64 17.49 -5.01
C GLY A 71 -13.03 16.08 -4.56
N ILE A 72 -12.03 15.19 -4.48
CA ILE A 72 -12.21 13.83 -3.96
C ILE A 72 -11.75 13.81 -2.51
N GLU A 73 -12.63 13.35 -1.63
CA GLU A 73 -12.37 13.19 -0.21
C GLU A 73 -12.57 11.75 0.23
N LEU A 74 -11.87 11.38 1.30
CA LEU A 74 -12.01 10.10 1.96
C LEU A 74 -12.78 10.30 3.27
N ILE A 75 -13.95 9.67 3.38
CA ILE A 75 -14.81 9.76 4.56
C ILE A 75 -14.90 8.41 5.27
N SER A 76 -15.11 8.44 6.59
CA SER A 76 -15.58 7.25 7.30
C SER A 76 -17.03 6.98 6.90
N ASN A 77 -17.31 5.72 6.57
CA ASN A 77 -18.69 5.23 6.47
C ASN A 77 -19.30 5.14 7.88
#